data_AF-A0A4P9WWJ9-F1
#
_entry.id   AF-A0A4P9WWJ9-F1
#
_cell.length_a   1.000
_cell.length_b   1.000
_cell.length_c   1.000
_cell.angle_alpha   90.00
_cell.angle_beta   90.00
_cell.angle_gamma   90.00
#
_symmetry.space_group_name_H-M   'P 1'
#
loop_
_entity.id
_entity.type
_entity.pdbx_description
1 polymer ?
#
loop_
_entity_poly.entity_id
_entity_poly.type
_entity_poly.pdbx_seq_one_letter_code
_entity_poly.pdbx_strand_id
1 'polypeptide(L)'
;MSSVLTNPKFPTFLLGVVSGVSVVLALNWITGQHVKGKRSGASRSTGKHRHRRRLADEVTITAASSASCLASDLLTPDSDEALSEIFHELDSKFIIHVDDLARIVRVFVKEMKRGLNAERQPLKMLPAFVSRLPTGSECDQVLAIDVGGSNFRVCLIELQGKGAARSKQRKYVISEELKTGQGAVLFDFFAQCIADFLKEYPTNKSLKLGFTFSFPCSQKSISSGTLTNWTKGFSAPGVVDQDVSELLQQALARKNLHSVHVTALVNDTVGTLLSGAYVNEQTYIGIILGTGSNAAYVERMDRIGKWEGPAAQDSLTPEYMVINMEWGNFDKEQECLPLTSYDVQVDQASMNPGNQLLEKLISGMYLGEIARYVMLDLIHRRLLFRGHLSPLLSKAYSFDTSNMSRFERDHSQSLSDIKIVLEDIFKIPHVSVTDCRIVKRICQLVGQRSARLAAMGIVGIVTHTNRLDGCNVAIDGSLYEHYPHYGSHIKDALLELLGIASEKITLSLARDGSGQGAALAAVLA
;
A
#
# COMPACT_ATOMS: atom_id res chain seq x y z
N MET A 1 23.19 46.01 43.50
CA MET A 1 24.00 45.18 44.41
C MET A 1 23.87 43.74 43.95
N SER A 2 24.72 43.33 42.99
CA SER A 2 25.86 42.41 43.19
C SER A 2 25.40 40.94 43.15
N SER A 3 25.37 40.29 41.98
CA SER A 3 26.45 39.46 41.41
C SER A 3 26.84 38.26 42.28
N VAL A 4 26.74 37.03 41.76
CA VAL A 4 27.83 36.03 41.71
C VAL A 4 27.42 34.86 40.81
N LEU A 5 28.30 34.57 39.84
CA LEU A 5 28.39 33.38 39.00
C LEU A 5 28.85 32.15 39.81
N THR A 6 28.37 30.95 39.48
CA THR A 6 29.24 29.75 39.45
C THR A 6 28.65 28.63 38.60
N ASN A 7 29.43 28.23 37.61
CA ASN A 7 29.38 26.98 36.85
C ASN A 7 29.92 25.83 37.75
N PRO A 8 29.52 24.56 37.56
CA PRO A 8 30.57 23.55 37.43
C PRO A 8 30.28 22.37 36.46
N LYS A 9 31.29 22.13 35.62
CA LYS A 9 32.01 20.86 35.36
C LYS A 9 31.26 19.64 34.78
N PHE A 10 31.58 19.40 33.50
CA PHE A 10 31.59 18.08 32.85
C PHE A 10 32.47 17.06 33.59
N PRO A 11 32.10 15.76 33.59
CA PRO A 11 33.05 14.67 33.68
C PRO A 11 33.35 14.09 32.28
N THR A 12 34.64 13.98 31.99
CA THR A 12 35.23 13.28 30.85
C THR A 12 35.78 11.95 31.34
N PHE A 13 35.33 10.79 30.87
CA PHE A 13 35.94 9.44 30.94
C PHE A 13 34.95 8.50 30.21
N LEU A 14 35.27 7.53 29.35
CA LEU A 14 36.47 7.06 28.67
C LEU A 14 36.00 6.21 27.47
N LEU A 15 36.80 6.16 26.40
CA LEU A 15 36.59 5.35 25.20
C LEU A 15 36.32 3.86 25.53
N GLY A 16 35.26 3.32 24.94
CA GLY A 16 35.05 1.89 24.71
C GLY A 16 34.86 1.66 23.21
N VAL A 17 35.75 0.87 22.62
CA VAL A 17 35.93 0.58 21.20
C VAL A 17 34.63 0.08 20.54
N VAL A 18 34.18 0.73 19.46
CA VAL A 18 33.18 0.17 18.54
C VAL A 18 33.81 0.14 17.14
N SER A 19 34.04 -1.08 16.66
CA SER A 19 34.46 -1.40 15.30
C SER A 19 33.49 -0.80 14.29
N GLY A 20 34.05 -0.02 13.35
CA GLY A 20 33.29 0.82 12.45
C GLY A 20 32.71 0.09 11.25
N VAL A 21 31.47 0.44 10.92
CA VAL A 21 30.96 0.81 9.59
C VAL A 21 29.69 1.62 9.88
N SER A 22 29.73 2.97 9.97
CA SER A 22 28.49 3.81 9.99
C SER A 22 28.65 5.34 9.90
N VAL A 23 29.85 5.93 9.86
CA VAL A 23 29.98 7.41 10.02
C VAL A 23 30.09 8.21 8.70
N VAL A 24 30.06 7.59 7.52
CA VAL A 24 30.35 8.34 6.27
C VAL A 24 29.13 9.05 5.65
N LEU A 25 27.90 8.78 6.06
CA LEU A 25 26.71 9.39 5.41
C LEU A 25 26.22 10.70 6.04
N ALA A 26 26.70 11.10 7.22
CA ALA A 26 26.20 12.30 7.91
C ALA A 26 26.96 13.60 7.58
N LEU A 27 28.16 13.54 6.99
CA LEU A 27 29.02 14.73 6.83
C LEU A 27 29.02 15.35 5.41
N ASN A 28 28.49 14.67 4.39
CA ASN A 28 28.41 15.23 3.03
C ASN A 28 27.16 16.10 2.79
N TRP A 29 26.35 16.38 3.81
CA TRP A 29 25.09 17.09 3.68
C TRP A 29 25.19 18.62 3.89
N ILE A 30 26.37 19.17 4.22
CA ILE A 30 26.48 20.58 4.68
C ILE A 30 27.36 21.51 3.81
N THR A 31 28.14 21.06 2.82
CA THR A 31 28.87 22.03 1.97
C THR A 31 28.94 21.61 0.50
N GLY A 32 28.39 22.45 -0.38
CA GLY A 32 28.43 22.22 -1.82
C GLY A 32 27.78 23.33 -2.64
N GLN A 33 28.19 24.59 -2.43
CA GLN A 33 27.90 25.69 -3.35
C GLN A 33 29.07 25.95 -4.31
N HIS A 34 28.71 26.17 -5.58
CA HIS A 34 29.45 26.83 -6.70
C HIS A 34 30.57 25.98 -7.36
N VAL A 35 30.71 25.93 -8.70
CA VAL A 35 30.88 27.05 -9.66
C VAL A 35 30.39 26.69 -11.08
N LYS A 36 29.86 27.70 -11.79
CA LYS A 36 29.45 27.72 -13.21
C LYS A 36 30.64 27.58 -14.17
N GLY A 37 30.49 26.75 -15.21
CA GLY A 37 31.35 26.73 -16.40
C GLY A 37 30.55 26.99 -17.68
N LYS A 38 30.75 28.16 -18.30
CA LYS A 38 30.25 28.52 -19.63
C LYS A 38 30.96 27.70 -20.71
N ARG A 39 30.24 27.25 -21.75
CA ARG A 39 30.75 27.18 -23.13
C ARG A 39 29.62 27.42 -24.13
N SER A 40 29.96 28.19 -25.16
CA SER A 40 29.13 28.79 -26.20
C SER A 40 29.53 28.28 -27.60
N GLY A 41 28.59 28.31 -28.55
CA GLY A 41 28.81 28.17 -30.01
C GLY A 41 27.94 27.06 -30.62
N ALA A 42 26.80 27.35 -31.28
CA ALA A 42 26.63 27.71 -32.71
C ALA A 42 27.17 26.61 -33.66
N SER A 43 26.52 26.14 -34.73
CA SER A 43 25.43 26.66 -35.58
C SER A 43 25.02 25.57 -36.61
N ARG A 44 23.76 25.59 -37.09
CA ARG A 44 23.24 25.21 -38.46
C ARG A 44 23.51 23.79 -38.99
N SER A 45 22.70 23.14 -39.83
CA SER A 45 21.44 23.42 -40.54
C SER A 45 20.91 22.13 -41.20
N THR A 46 19.64 22.17 -41.63
CA THR A 46 19.07 21.53 -42.84
C THR A 46 18.97 20.00 -42.95
N GLY A 47 17.77 19.49 -42.64
CA GLY A 47 16.81 18.88 -43.58
C GLY A 47 17.22 17.72 -44.49
N LYS A 48 16.46 16.61 -44.43
CA LYS A 48 15.59 16.15 -45.53
C LYS A 48 14.77 14.91 -45.16
N HIS A 49 13.56 14.89 -45.71
CA HIS A 49 12.54 13.86 -45.68
C HIS A 49 12.90 12.59 -46.48
N ARG A 50 12.15 11.51 -46.13
CA ARG A 50 11.71 10.37 -46.97
C ARG A 50 12.75 9.32 -47.37
N HIS A 51 12.57 8.08 -46.91
CA HIS A 51 11.84 7.08 -47.71
C HIS A 51 11.44 5.82 -46.91
N ARG A 52 10.14 5.49 -46.98
CA ARG A 52 9.56 4.15 -46.76
C ARG A 52 9.75 3.32 -48.03
N ARG A 53 10.11 2.04 -47.89
CA ARG A 53 9.54 0.82 -48.52
C ARG A 53 10.58 -0.31 -48.40
N ARG A 54 10.26 -1.35 -47.62
CA ARG A 54 9.78 -2.68 -48.09
C ARG A 54 10.78 -3.38 -48.99
N LEU A 55 11.33 -4.49 -48.51
CA LEU A 55 11.45 -5.74 -49.26
C LEU A 55 11.30 -6.89 -48.26
N ALA A 56 10.20 -7.60 -48.42
CA ALA A 56 9.97 -8.94 -47.93
C ALA A 56 10.49 -9.92 -49.00
N ASP A 57 10.52 -11.19 -48.63
CA ASP A 57 10.76 -12.38 -49.45
C ASP A 57 12.21 -12.83 -49.55
N GLU A 58 12.58 -13.80 -48.72
CA GLU A 58 12.95 -15.15 -49.20
C GLU A 58 13.06 -16.11 -48.00
N VAL A 59 12.01 -16.90 -47.79
CA VAL A 59 12.05 -18.13 -46.98
C VAL A 59 12.07 -19.28 -47.99
N THR A 60 13.19 -19.97 -48.08
CA THR A 60 13.24 -21.29 -48.73
C THR A 60 13.64 -22.32 -47.70
N ILE A 61 12.73 -23.28 -47.52
CA ILE A 61 12.85 -24.47 -46.68
C ILE A 61 13.78 -25.46 -47.39
N THR A 62 14.84 -25.89 -46.72
CA THR A 62 15.47 -27.19 -46.99
C THR A 62 15.78 -27.86 -45.65
N ALA A 63 15.09 -28.97 -45.41
CA ALA A 63 15.30 -29.87 -44.29
C ALA A 63 16.37 -30.94 -44.61
N ALA A 64 16.95 -31.44 -43.52
CA ALA A 64 17.68 -32.71 -43.37
C ALA A 64 19.14 -32.78 -43.89
N SER A 65 20.11 -32.74 -42.98
CA SER A 65 20.63 -33.95 -42.32
C SER A 65 21.91 -33.63 -41.54
N SER A 66 21.96 -34.08 -40.29
CA SER A 66 23.12 -34.71 -39.62
C SER A 66 22.99 -34.49 -38.11
N ALA A 67 22.45 -35.51 -37.44
CA ALA A 67 22.55 -35.67 -36.02
C ALA A 67 24.03 -35.89 -35.64
N SER A 68 24.59 -35.02 -34.81
CA SER A 68 25.63 -35.42 -33.86
C SER A 68 25.21 -34.94 -32.48
N CYS A 69 24.76 -35.93 -31.70
CA CYS A 69 24.48 -35.85 -30.29
C CYS A 69 25.74 -35.37 -29.55
N LEU A 70 25.74 -34.10 -29.10
CA LEU A 70 26.45 -33.71 -27.90
C LEU A 70 25.38 -33.64 -26.82
N ALA A 71 25.38 -34.67 -25.98
CA ALA A 71 24.63 -34.69 -24.74
C ALA A 71 25.09 -33.49 -23.91
N SER A 72 24.33 -32.39 -23.95
CA SER A 72 24.28 -31.46 -22.85
C SER A 72 23.55 -32.19 -21.74
N ASP A 73 24.26 -32.53 -20.66
CA ASP A 73 23.67 -33.05 -19.43
C ASP A 73 22.49 -32.17 -19.04
N LEU A 74 21.29 -32.69 -19.26
CA LEU A 74 20.06 -32.14 -18.70
C LEU A 74 20.17 -32.38 -17.20
N LEU A 75 20.61 -31.34 -16.46
CA LEU A 75 20.47 -31.27 -15.00
C LEU A 75 19.10 -31.81 -14.63
N THR A 76 19.08 -32.95 -13.95
CA THR A 76 17.84 -33.46 -13.39
C THR A 76 17.39 -32.45 -12.32
N PRO A 77 16.12 -32.00 -12.32
CA PRO A 77 15.64 -30.97 -11.39
C PRO A 77 15.77 -31.33 -9.90
N ASP A 78 16.13 -32.59 -9.60
CA ASP A 78 16.22 -33.16 -8.25
C ASP A 78 17.67 -33.20 -7.70
N SER A 79 18.67 -32.64 -8.39
CA SER A 79 20.01 -32.47 -7.79
C SER A 79 20.05 -31.24 -6.87
N ASP A 80 20.80 -31.34 -5.78
CA ASP A 80 21.00 -30.22 -4.84
C ASP A 80 21.63 -29.00 -5.54
N GLU A 81 22.45 -29.22 -6.57
CA GLU A 81 23.05 -28.17 -7.41
C GLU A 81 21.99 -27.42 -8.22
N ALA A 82 21.09 -28.11 -8.92
CA ALA A 82 20.03 -27.48 -9.70
C ALA A 82 19.07 -26.66 -8.80
N LEU A 83 18.75 -27.19 -7.61
CA LEU A 83 17.94 -26.47 -6.63
C LEU A 83 18.66 -25.20 -6.14
N SER A 84 19.97 -25.29 -5.90
CA SER A 84 20.77 -24.14 -5.47
C SER A 84 20.85 -23.06 -6.55
N GLU A 85 20.96 -23.42 -7.83
CA GLU A 85 20.95 -22.47 -8.94
C GLU A 85 19.59 -21.76 -9.07
N ILE A 86 18.48 -22.50 -8.96
CA ILE A 86 17.13 -21.92 -8.98
C ILE A 86 16.98 -20.93 -7.83
N PHE A 87 17.44 -21.28 -6.62
CA PHE A 87 17.34 -20.39 -5.46
C PHE A 87 18.21 -19.14 -5.64
N HIS A 88 19.42 -19.28 -6.17
CA HIS A 88 20.28 -18.13 -6.45
C HIS A 88 19.66 -17.20 -7.50
N GLU A 89 19.06 -17.74 -8.56
CA GLU A 89 18.33 -16.96 -9.56
C GLU A 89 17.16 -16.19 -8.92
N LEU A 90 16.32 -16.86 -8.13
CA LEU A 90 15.18 -16.23 -7.46
C LEU A 90 15.64 -15.15 -6.48
N ASP A 91 16.66 -15.44 -5.68
CA ASP A 91 17.23 -14.51 -4.71
C ASP A 91 17.73 -13.23 -5.41
N SER A 92 18.47 -13.38 -6.51
CA SER A 92 18.99 -12.23 -7.28
C SER A 92 17.91 -11.31 -7.85
N LYS A 93 16.68 -11.83 -8.06
CA LYS A 93 15.55 -11.06 -8.61
C LYS A 93 14.70 -10.40 -7.54
N PHE A 94 14.53 -11.04 -6.39
CA PHE A 94 13.53 -10.63 -5.40
C PHE A 94 14.10 -10.05 -4.10
N ILE A 95 15.36 -10.35 -3.76
CA ILE A 95 16.00 -9.75 -2.58
C ILE A 95 16.29 -8.28 -2.87
N ILE A 96 15.73 -7.39 -2.04
CA ILE A 96 16.05 -5.96 -2.07
C ILE A 96 17.03 -5.66 -0.95
N HIS A 97 18.24 -5.26 -1.28
CA HIS A 97 19.26 -4.91 -0.30
C HIS A 97 18.98 -3.55 0.35
N VAL A 98 19.58 -3.31 1.52
CA VAL A 98 19.39 -2.06 2.28
C VAL A 98 19.78 -0.82 1.47
N ASP A 99 20.82 -0.91 0.63
CA ASP A 99 21.27 0.20 -0.22
C ASP A 99 20.22 0.58 -1.28
N ASP A 100 19.54 -0.43 -1.85
CA ASP A 100 18.43 -0.22 -2.77
C ASP A 100 17.24 0.42 -2.06
N LEU A 101 16.87 -0.07 -0.89
CA LEU A 101 15.80 0.54 -0.09
C LEU A 101 16.14 2.00 0.24
N ALA A 102 17.36 2.30 0.69
CA ALA A 102 17.80 3.66 0.98
C ALA A 102 17.77 4.57 -0.26
N ARG A 103 18.07 4.04 -1.44
CA ARG A 103 17.93 4.77 -2.72
C ARG A 103 16.46 5.06 -3.03
N ILE A 104 15.58 4.07 -2.86
CA ILE A 104 14.13 4.24 -3.09
C ILE A 104 13.54 5.25 -2.09
N VAL A 105 13.92 5.20 -0.80
CA VAL A 105 13.52 6.19 0.22
C VAL A 105 13.82 7.62 -0.24
N ARG A 106 15.02 7.87 -0.80
CA ARG A 106 15.40 9.22 -1.28
C ARG A 106 14.48 9.72 -2.40
N VAL A 107 14.13 8.85 -3.35
CA VAL A 107 13.20 9.17 -4.43
C VAL A 107 11.78 9.36 -3.86
N PHE A 108 11.36 8.51 -2.93
CA PHE A 108 10.06 8.59 -2.28
C PHE A 108 9.85 9.93 -1.56
N VAL A 109 10.82 10.38 -0.75
CA VAL A 109 10.77 11.69 -0.08
C VAL A 109 10.73 12.86 -1.08
N LYS A 110 11.45 12.75 -2.20
CA LYS A 110 11.39 13.76 -3.27
C LYS A 110 10.00 13.82 -3.92
N GLU A 111 9.40 12.66 -4.22
CA GLU A 111 8.05 12.58 -4.78
C GLU A 111 6.98 13.06 -3.79
N MET A 112 7.14 12.82 -2.48
CA MET A 112 6.24 13.38 -1.45
C MET A 112 6.24 14.90 -1.51
N LYS A 113 7.42 15.53 -1.58
CA LYS A 113 7.54 16.98 -1.73
C LYS A 113 6.91 17.47 -3.02
N ARG A 114 7.07 16.76 -4.14
CA ARG A 114 6.40 17.12 -5.40
C ARG A 114 4.88 17.06 -5.27
N GLY A 115 4.35 15.98 -4.70
CA GLY A 115 2.90 15.79 -4.53
C GLY A 115 2.26 16.81 -3.59
N LEU A 116 2.98 17.32 -2.59
CA LEU A 116 2.52 18.39 -1.69
C LEU A 116 2.50 19.78 -2.35
N ASN A 117 3.29 20.00 -3.41
CA ASN A 117 3.44 21.30 -4.05
C ASN A 117 2.70 21.42 -5.39
N ALA A 118 2.24 20.31 -5.96
CA ALA A 118 1.58 20.32 -7.25
C ALA A 118 0.49 19.24 -7.37
N GLU A 119 -0.54 19.56 -8.15
CA GLU A 119 -1.55 18.60 -8.54
C GLU A 119 -1.04 17.61 -9.59
N ARG A 120 -1.80 16.52 -9.78
CA ARG A 120 -1.58 15.50 -10.82
C ARG A 120 -0.21 14.78 -10.77
N GLN A 121 0.47 14.79 -9.63
CA GLN A 121 1.69 14.01 -9.42
C GLN A 121 1.38 12.50 -9.24
N PRO A 122 2.39 11.61 -9.36
CA PRO A 122 2.22 10.19 -9.09
C PRO A 122 1.75 9.93 -7.65
N LEU A 123 2.47 10.48 -6.65
CA LEU A 123 1.98 10.60 -5.28
C LEU A 123 0.98 11.76 -5.20
N LYS A 124 -0.27 11.47 -4.82
CA LYS A 124 -1.33 12.49 -4.85
C LYS A 124 -1.27 13.44 -3.67
N MET A 125 -0.86 12.97 -2.49
CA MET A 125 -0.72 13.78 -1.28
C MET A 125 -1.94 14.69 -1.04
N LEU A 126 -3.12 14.07 -0.97
CA LEU A 126 -4.43 14.71 -0.88
C LEU A 126 -4.70 15.17 0.55
N PRO A 127 -4.97 16.46 0.80
CA PRO A 127 -5.47 16.92 2.09
C PRO A 127 -6.80 16.24 2.44
N ALA A 128 -6.86 15.58 3.59
CA ALA A 128 -8.04 14.85 4.06
C ALA A 128 -9.04 15.72 4.84
N PHE A 129 -8.72 17.02 5.01
CA PHE A 129 -9.49 17.97 5.82
C PHE A 129 -9.65 17.57 7.30
N VAL A 130 -8.76 16.71 7.79
CA VAL A 130 -8.64 16.37 9.21
C VAL A 130 -7.46 17.13 9.79
N SER A 131 -7.77 18.16 10.56
CA SER A 131 -6.79 19.09 11.14
C SER A 131 -6.60 18.95 12.64
N ARG A 132 -7.31 17.99 13.25
CA ARG A 132 -7.21 17.61 14.66
C ARG A 132 -7.17 16.09 14.75
N LEU A 133 -6.26 15.55 15.55
CA LEU A 133 -6.25 14.13 15.88
C LEU A 133 -7.12 13.87 17.11
N PRO A 134 -7.69 12.66 17.23
CA PRO A 134 -8.29 12.22 18.47
C PRO A 134 -7.28 12.29 19.63
N THR A 135 -7.79 12.69 20.78
CA THR A 135 -7.05 12.76 22.04
C THR A 135 -7.24 11.51 22.90
N GLY A 136 -8.07 10.58 22.44
CA GLY A 136 -8.50 9.45 23.25
C GLY A 136 -9.60 9.81 24.23
N SER A 137 -9.97 11.09 24.41
CA SER A 137 -10.99 11.54 25.36
C SER A 137 -12.41 11.62 24.78
N GLU A 138 -12.54 11.40 23.47
CA GLU A 138 -13.81 11.49 22.75
C GLU A 138 -14.82 10.46 23.29
N CYS A 139 -16.02 10.93 23.63
CA CYS A 139 -17.14 10.13 24.13
C CYS A 139 -18.41 10.49 23.34
N ASP A 140 -18.86 9.60 22.45
CA ASP A 140 -20.06 9.81 21.65
C ASP A 140 -20.61 8.49 21.09
N GLN A 141 -21.85 8.51 20.61
CA GLN A 141 -22.46 7.43 19.85
C GLN A 141 -22.65 7.87 18.40
N VAL A 142 -21.96 7.20 17.48
CA VAL A 142 -21.79 7.67 16.09
C VAL A 142 -21.97 6.51 15.12
N LEU A 143 -22.59 6.78 13.97
CA LEU A 143 -22.61 5.82 12.87
C LEU A 143 -21.34 5.92 12.06
N ALA A 144 -20.84 4.77 11.63
CA ALA A 144 -19.83 4.70 10.58
C ALA A 144 -20.32 3.73 9.52
N ILE A 145 -20.02 4.05 8.27
CA ILE A 145 -20.22 3.13 7.16
C ILE A 145 -18.91 2.96 6.40
N ASP A 146 -18.74 1.78 5.81
CA ASP A 146 -17.55 1.40 5.07
C ASP A 146 -17.96 0.69 3.79
N VAL A 147 -17.63 1.32 2.65
CA VAL A 147 -17.90 0.79 1.32
C VAL A 147 -16.64 0.11 0.79
N GLY A 148 -16.60 -1.22 0.92
CA GLY A 148 -15.57 -2.06 0.33
C GLY A 148 -15.89 -2.51 -1.10
N GLY A 149 -15.00 -3.32 -1.69
CA GLY A 149 -15.18 -3.84 -3.06
C GLY A 149 -16.35 -4.82 -3.22
N SER A 150 -16.69 -5.58 -2.18
CA SER A 150 -17.75 -6.61 -2.22
C SER A 150 -18.74 -6.51 -1.06
N ASN A 151 -18.39 -5.78 -0.01
CA ASN A 151 -19.19 -5.68 1.20
C ASN A 151 -19.40 -4.21 1.56
N PHE A 152 -20.62 -3.88 1.94
CA PHE A 152 -20.99 -2.66 2.63
C PHE A 152 -21.14 -2.98 4.12
N ARG A 153 -20.56 -2.17 4.99
CA ARG A 153 -20.66 -2.36 6.43
C ARG A 153 -21.24 -1.13 7.10
N VAL A 154 -22.17 -1.36 8.03
CA VAL A 154 -22.74 -0.34 8.91
C VAL A 154 -22.31 -0.65 10.33
N CYS A 155 -21.80 0.35 11.03
CA CYS A 155 -21.34 0.26 12.41
C CYS A 155 -22.01 1.34 13.26
N LEU A 156 -22.49 0.98 14.45
CA LEU A 156 -22.79 1.92 15.54
C LEU A 156 -21.64 1.83 16.53
N ILE A 157 -20.86 2.91 16.59
CA ILE A 157 -19.68 3.03 17.45
C ILE A 157 -20.06 3.84 18.69
N GLU A 158 -19.74 3.29 19.86
CA GLU A 158 -19.81 3.99 21.13
C GLU A 158 -18.38 4.25 21.60
N LEU A 159 -17.92 5.49 21.45
CA LEU A 159 -16.64 5.95 21.99
C LEU A 159 -16.79 6.18 23.50
N GLN A 160 -15.87 5.63 24.28
CA GLN A 160 -15.96 5.58 25.74
C GLN A 160 -14.90 6.45 26.43
N GLY A 161 -14.11 7.20 25.66
CA GLY A 161 -12.88 7.82 26.11
C GLY A 161 -11.79 6.80 26.45
N LYS A 162 -10.64 7.30 26.88
CA LYS A 162 -9.41 6.54 27.18
C LYS A 162 -8.99 5.58 26.06
N GLY A 163 -9.25 5.94 24.81
CA GLY A 163 -8.96 5.09 23.65
C GLY A 163 -9.83 3.83 23.53
N ALA A 164 -10.90 3.70 24.31
CA ALA A 164 -11.80 2.57 24.27
C ALA A 164 -13.05 2.87 23.42
N ALA A 165 -13.49 1.88 22.65
CA ALA A 165 -14.73 1.94 21.88
C ALA A 165 -15.44 0.59 21.87
N ARG A 166 -16.76 0.61 21.78
CA ARG A 166 -17.58 -0.58 21.50
C ARG A 166 -18.25 -0.41 20.15
N SER A 167 -18.35 -1.49 19.39
CA SER A 167 -19.01 -1.48 18.10
C SER A 167 -20.09 -2.55 18.01
N LYS A 168 -21.21 -2.17 17.42
CA LYS A 168 -22.17 -3.09 16.82
C LYS A 168 -22.03 -2.92 15.32
N GLN A 169 -21.97 -4.01 14.56
CA GLN A 169 -21.73 -3.92 13.12
C GLN A 169 -22.53 -4.97 12.36
N ARG A 170 -22.89 -4.64 11.12
CA ARG A 170 -23.51 -5.56 10.18
C ARG A 170 -22.91 -5.39 8.79
N LYS A 171 -22.63 -6.52 8.14
CA LYS A 171 -22.11 -6.57 6.77
C LYS A 171 -23.24 -6.96 5.81
N TYR A 172 -23.25 -6.31 4.66
CA TYR A 172 -24.18 -6.50 3.57
C TYR A 172 -23.38 -6.75 2.30
N VAL A 173 -23.79 -7.72 1.49
CA VAL A 173 -23.14 -8.01 0.21
C VAL A 173 -23.59 -6.97 -0.81
N ILE A 174 -22.65 -6.41 -1.57
CA ILE A 174 -22.93 -5.54 -2.71
C ILE A 174 -22.90 -6.43 -3.95
N SER A 175 -24.07 -6.65 -4.56
CA SER A 175 -24.18 -7.47 -5.77
C SER A 175 -23.54 -6.77 -6.97
N GLU A 176 -23.16 -7.53 -8.00
CA GLU A 176 -22.58 -6.95 -9.23
C GLU A 176 -23.57 -6.02 -9.93
N GLU A 177 -24.87 -6.33 -9.89
CA GLU A 177 -25.93 -5.47 -10.44
C GLU A 177 -25.98 -4.11 -9.75
N LEU A 178 -25.69 -4.04 -8.44
CA LEU A 178 -25.61 -2.77 -7.71
C LEU A 178 -24.33 -1.99 -8.07
N LYS A 179 -23.20 -2.69 -8.29
CA LYS A 179 -21.92 -2.06 -8.65
C LYS A 179 -21.95 -1.41 -10.02
N THR A 180 -22.67 -2.01 -10.97
CA THR A 180 -22.78 -1.52 -12.36
C THR A 180 -24.11 -0.82 -12.66
N GLY A 181 -25.07 -0.89 -11.74
CA GLY A 181 -26.38 -0.27 -11.84
C GLY A 181 -26.38 1.23 -11.54
N GLN A 182 -27.53 1.89 -11.67
CA GLN A 182 -27.66 3.33 -11.48
C GLN A 182 -27.19 3.78 -10.09
N GLY A 183 -26.41 4.87 -10.02
CA GLY A 183 -25.90 5.43 -8.76
C GLY A 183 -26.98 5.68 -7.72
N ALA A 184 -28.12 6.24 -8.12
CA ALA A 184 -29.25 6.46 -7.22
C ALA A 184 -29.70 5.17 -6.51
N VAL A 185 -29.72 4.04 -7.22
CA VAL A 185 -30.12 2.74 -6.68
C VAL A 185 -29.07 2.21 -5.69
N LEU A 186 -27.78 2.40 -5.99
CA LEU A 186 -26.68 2.04 -5.09
C LEU A 186 -26.74 2.82 -3.77
N PHE A 187 -26.96 4.14 -3.82
CA PHE A 187 -27.05 4.95 -2.61
C PHE A 187 -28.36 4.69 -1.84
N ASP A 188 -29.47 4.40 -2.52
CA ASP A 188 -30.71 3.95 -1.87
C ASP A 188 -30.53 2.60 -1.15
N PHE A 189 -29.70 1.70 -1.70
CA PHE A 189 -29.31 0.47 -1.03
C PHE A 189 -28.52 0.76 0.25
N PHE A 190 -27.54 1.68 0.23
CA PHE A 190 -26.80 2.07 1.43
C PHE A 190 -27.74 2.63 2.51
N ALA A 191 -28.63 3.55 2.14
CA ALA A 191 -29.61 4.12 3.05
C ALA A 191 -30.58 3.05 3.60
N GLN A 192 -30.98 2.07 2.79
CA GLN A 192 -31.80 0.94 3.23
C GLN A 192 -31.07 0.06 4.25
N CYS A 193 -29.80 -0.26 4.01
CA CYS A 193 -28.97 -1.01 4.96
C CYS A 193 -28.85 -0.28 6.31
N ILE A 194 -28.65 1.04 6.30
CA ILE A 194 -28.63 1.87 7.52
C ILE A 194 -30.00 1.82 8.22
N ALA A 195 -31.10 1.95 7.48
CA ALA A 195 -32.44 1.87 8.05
C ALA A 195 -32.70 0.52 8.74
N ASP A 196 -32.35 -0.59 8.09
CA ASP A 196 -32.55 -1.93 8.64
C ASP A 196 -31.64 -2.19 9.85
N PHE A 197 -30.42 -1.66 9.83
CA PHE A 197 -29.52 -1.72 10.98
C PHE A 197 -30.07 -0.93 12.19
N LEU A 198 -30.63 0.26 11.97
CA LEU A 198 -31.23 1.07 13.03
C LEU A 198 -32.56 0.52 13.57
N LYS A 199 -33.26 -0.35 12.83
CA LYS A 199 -34.40 -1.11 13.37
C LYS A 199 -33.93 -2.15 14.39
N GLU A 200 -32.80 -2.81 14.11
CA GLU A 200 -32.20 -3.81 14.99
C GLU A 200 -31.52 -3.16 16.22
N TYR A 201 -30.89 -1.99 16.01
CA TYR A 201 -30.19 -1.22 17.03
C TYR A 201 -30.75 0.21 17.12
N PRO A 202 -31.96 0.37 17.68
CA PRO A 202 -32.61 1.67 17.75
C PRO A 202 -31.84 2.64 18.66
N THR A 203 -31.90 3.92 18.30
CA THR A 203 -31.39 5.04 19.09
C THR A 203 -32.40 6.18 19.12
N ASN A 204 -32.39 6.95 20.21
CA ASN A 204 -33.21 8.16 20.35
C ASN A 204 -32.43 9.44 20.04
N LYS A 205 -31.16 9.32 19.63
CA LYS A 205 -30.29 10.45 19.32
C LYS A 205 -30.32 10.77 17.82
N SER A 206 -30.10 12.05 17.50
CA SER A 206 -29.61 12.41 16.17
C SER A 206 -28.16 11.93 16.07
N LEU A 207 -27.83 11.20 15.00
CA LEU A 207 -26.55 10.54 14.82
C LEU A 207 -25.73 11.24 13.75
N LYS A 208 -24.50 11.59 14.12
CA LYS A 208 -23.45 11.86 13.13
C LYS A 208 -23.09 10.56 12.41
N LEU A 209 -22.75 10.66 11.13
CA LEU A 209 -22.33 9.54 10.29
C LEU A 209 -20.98 9.87 9.64
N GLY A 210 -20.01 9.03 9.93
CA GLY A 210 -18.74 8.95 9.21
C GLY A 210 -18.84 8.01 8.02
N PHE A 211 -18.46 8.49 6.85
CA PHE A 211 -18.52 7.76 5.60
C PHE A 211 -17.11 7.37 5.15
N THR A 212 -16.70 6.13 5.41
CA THR A 212 -15.51 5.58 4.77
C THR A 212 -15.82 5.19 3.33
N PHE A 213 -15.26 5.95 2.40
CA PHE A 213 -15.44 5.77 0.98
C PHE A 213 -14.07 5.64 0.30
N SER A 214 -13.56 4.42 0.23
CA SER A 214 -12.22 4.12 -0.28
C SER A 214 -12.17 4.11 -1.83
N PHE A 215 -12.60 5.21 -2.43
CA PHE A 215 -12.48 5.51 -3.85
C PHE A 215 -11.80 6.87 -4.03
N PRO A 216 -11.15 7.13 -5.18
CA PRO A 216 -10.52 8.42 -5.44
C PRO A 216 -11.53 9.59 -5.42
N CYS A 217 -11.45 10.42 -4.38
CA CYS A 217 -12.29 11.61 -4.19
C CYS A 217 -11.46 12.89 -4.15
N SER A 218 -11.99 13.95 -4.78
CA SER A 218 -11.51 15.31 -4.59
C SER A 218 -12.32 15.96 -3.47
N GLN A 219 -11.73 16.08 -2.28
CA GLN A 219 -12.39 16.68 -1.12
C GLN A 219 -12.31 18.20 -1.13
N LYS A 220 -13.41 18.85 -0.71
CA LYS A 220 -13.47 20.31 -0.48
C LYS A 220 -13.61 20.65 1.01
N SER A 221 -14.08 19.69 1.80
CA SER A 221 -14.17 19.75 3.25
C SER A 221 -14.11 18.32 3.81
N ILE A 222 -14.09 18.18 5.13
CA ILE A 222 -14.19 16.87 5.79
C ILE A 222 -15.51 16.16 5.45
N SER A 223 -16.58 16.89 5.17
CA SER A 223 -17.91 16.34 4.89
C SER A 223 -18.27 16.25 3.41
N SER A 224 -17.41 16.70 2.50
CA SER A 224 -17.70 16.81 1.06
C SER A 224 -16.57 16.25 0.21
N GLY A 225 -16.91 15.41 -0.76
CA GLY A 225 -15.95 14.89 -1.72
C GLY A 225 -16.58 14.43 -3.02
N THR A 226 -16.03 14.91 -4.12
CA THR A 226 -16.46 14.55 -5.48
C THR A 226 -15.74 13.30 -5.94
N LEU A 227 -16.48 12.25 -6.33
CA LEU A 227 -15.89 11.05 -6.91
C LEU A 227 -15.23 11.37 -8.26
N THR A 228 -13.96 11.03 -8.42
CA THR A 228 -13.21 11.29 -9.66
C THR A 228 -13.30 10.13 -10.65
N ASN A 229 -13.18 8.90 -10.18
CA ASN A 229 -13.38 7.70 -11.00
C ASN A 229 -13.70 6.50 -10.10
N TRP A 230 -14.45 5.55 -10.65
CA TRP A 230 -14.66 4.28 -9.98
C TRP A 230 -13.43 3.37 -10.04
N THR A 231 -13.33 2.48 -9.06
CA THR A 231 -12.34 1.39 -8.97
C THR A 231 -13.03 0.14 -8.41
N LYS A 232 -12.29 -0.94 -8.12
CA LYS A 232 -12.80 -2.14 -7.41
C LYS A 232 -14.03 -2.80 -8.06
N GLY A 233 -14.16 -2.69 -9.38
CA GLY A 233 -15.28 -3.27 -10.16
C GLY A 233 -16.56 -2.41 -10.19
N PHE A 234 -16.59 -1.25 -9.52
CA PHE A 234 -17.71 -0.33 -9.61
C PHE A 234 -17.73 0.41 -10.95
N SER A 235 -18.91 0.69 -11.47
CA SER A 235 -19.13 1.51 -12.66
C SER A 235 -20.48 2.23 -12.65
N ALA A 236 -21.08 2.40 -11.46
CA ALA A 236 -22.42 2.95 -11.29
C ALA A 236 -22.53 4.36 -11.92
N PRO A 237 -23.31 4.54 -13.00
CA PRO A 237 -23.46 5.84 -13.65
C PRO A 237 -24.18 6.85 -12.76
N GLY A 238 -23.88 8.14 -12.96
CA GLY A 238 -24.49 9.24 -12.19
C GLY A 238 -23.84 9.51 -10.83
N VAL A 239 -22.66 8.95 -10.55
CA VAL A 239 -21.90 9.20 -9.31
C VAL A 239 -20.57 9.90 -9.56
N VAL A 240 -19.89 9.58 -10.66
CA VAL A 240 -18.66 10.30 -11.07
C VAL A 240 -19.00 11.78 -11.26
N ASP A 241 -18.10 12.65 -10.80
CA ASP A 241 -18.25 14.10 -10.75
C ASP A 241 -19.37 14.61 -9.82
N GLN A 242 -19.96 13.75 -8.99
CA GLN A 242 -20.94 14.14 -7.95
C GLN A 242 -20.34 14.06 -6.54
N ASP A 243 -20.88 14.85 -5.62
CA ASP A 243 -20.55 14.76 -4.20
C ASP A 243 -21.22 13.54 -3.56
N VAL A 244 -20.40 12.56 -3.13
CA VAL A 244 -20.91 11.30 -2.61
C VAL A 244 -21.55 11.44 -1.22
N SER A 245 -21.14 12.41 -0.43
CA SER A 245 -21.78 12.70 0.86
C SER A 245 -23.17 13.26 0.64
N GLU A 246 -23.33 14.14 -0.36
CA GLU A 246 -24.64 14.69 -0.71
C GLU A 246 -25.57 13.60 -1.25
N LEU A 247 -25.09 12.75 -2.16
CA LEU A 247 -25.85 11.62 -2.69
C LEU A 247 -26.35 10.69 -1.56
N LEU A 248 -25.50 10.40 -0.58
CA LEU A 248 -25.88 9.61 0.58
C LEU A 248 -26.89 10.34 1.46
N GLN A 249 -26.69 11.64 1.74
CA GLN A 249 -27.61 12.43 2.55
C GLN A 249 -29.01 12.50 1.92
N GLN A 250 -29.08 12.63 0.59
CA GLN A 250 -30.34 12.59 -0.16
C GLN A 250 -31.00 11.20 -0.10
N ALA A 251 -30.23 10.11 -0.19
CA ALA A 251 -30.74 8.74 -0.05
C ALA A 251 -31.28 8.46 1.36
N LEU A 252 -30.59 8.93 2.41
CA LEU A 252 -31.08 8.87 3.79
C LEU A 252 -32.41 9.60 3.95
N ALA A 253 -32.56 10.79 3.34
CA ALA A 253 -33.81 11.53 3.35
C ALA A 253 -34.96 10.77 2.66
N ARG A 254 -34.71 10.13 1.50
CA ARG A 254 -35.71 9.27 0.82
C ARG A 254 -36.16 8.06 1.66
N LYS A 255 -35.34 7.62 2.62
CA LYS A 255 -35.66 6.54 3.58
C LYS A 255 -36.20 7.06 4.92
N ASN A 256 -36.56 8.34 5.02
CA ASN A 256 -37.04 9.01 6.23
C ASN A 256 -36.04 8.98 7.40
N LEU A 257 -34.73 8.88 7.12
CA LEU A 257 -33.66 8.89 8.13
C LEU A 257 -33.13 10.33 8.38
N HIS A 258 -34.03 11.26 8.68
CA HIS A 258 -33.68 12.68 8.87
C HIS A 258 -32.82 12.96 10.11
N SER A 259 -32.76 12.02 11.05
CA SER A 259 -31.91 12.08 12.25
C SER A 259 -30.49 11.54 12.02
N VAL A 260 -30.11 11.21 10.78
CA VAL A 260 -28.76 10.76 10.43
C VAL A 260 -28.11 11.79 9.51
N HIS A 261 -26.96 12.32 9.93
CA HIS A 261 -26.26 13.39 9.23
C HIS A 261 -24.87 12.93 8.80
N VAL A 262 -24.57 12.98 7.50
CA VAL A 262 -23.22 12.72 6.98
C VAL A 262 -22.33 13.89 7.36
N THR A 263 -21.46 13.71 8.36
CA THR A 263 -20.59 14.78 8.87
C THR A 263 -19.13 14.63 8.48
N ALA A 264 -18.72 13.43 8.06
CA ALA A 264 -17.38 13.19 7.57
C ALA A 264 -17.37 12.18 6.42
N LEU A 265 -16.50 12.41 5.45
CA LEU A 265 -16.09 11.53 4.37
C LEU A 265 -14.60 11.31 4.51
N VAL A 266 -14.19 10.06 4.68
CA VAL A 266 -12.78 9.71 4.88
C VAL A 266 -12.36 8.53 4.00
N ASN A 267 -11.08 8.52 3.64
CA ASN A 267 -10.42 7.35 3.13
C ASN A 267 -10.14 6.36 4.28
N ASP A 268 -10.19 5.05 4.02
CA ASP A 268 -9.90 4.00 5.01
C ASP A 268 -8.56 4.21 5.74
N THR A 269 -7.54 4.67 5.03
CA THR A 269 -6.20 4.87 5.55
C THR A 269 -6.13 6.06 6.51
N VAL A 270 -6.90 7.11 6.23
CA VAL A 270 -7.12 8.23 7.16
C VAL A 270 -7.87 7.72 8.39
N GLY A 271 -8.90 6.89 8.20
CA GLY A 271 -9.62 6.24 9.30
C GLY A 271 -8.68 5.42 10.20
N THR A 272 -7.81 4.60 9.61
CA THR A 272 -6.79 3.82 10.32
C THR A 272 -5.86 4.70 11.16
N LEU A 273 -5.42 5.84 10.62
CA LEU A 273 -4.62 6.80 11.37
C LEU A 273 -5.40 7.33 12.59
N LEU A 274 -6.66 7.72 12.42
CA LEU A 274 -7.49 8.28 13.50
C LEU A 274 -7.81 7.24 14.57
N SER A 275 -8.18 6.01 14.18
CA SER A 275 -8.40 4.91 15.11
C SER A 275 -7.13 4.62 15.92
N GLY A 276 -5.96 4.60 15.27
CA GLY A 276 -4.68 4.45 15.96
C GLY A 276 -4.39 5.61 16.92
N ALA A 277 -4.62 6.85 16.50
CA ALA A 277 -4.41 8.04 17.32
C ALA A 277 -5.31 8.09 18.57
N TYR A 278 -6.54 7.58 18.45
CA TYR A 278 -7.45 7.45 19.58
C TYR A 278 -6.94 6.49 20.67
N VAL A 279 -6.23 5.43 20.28
CA VAL A 279 -5.63 4.45 21.20
C VAL A 279 -4.24 4.90 21.69
N ASN A 280 -3.47 5.54 20.82
CA ASN A 280 -2.10 5.99 21.08
C ASN A 280 -1.88 7.36 20.42
N GLU A 281 -1.80 8.41 21.23
CA GLU A 281 -1.61 9.81 20.80
C GLU A 281 -0.29 10.04 20.01
N GLN A 282 0.67 9.11 20.05
CA GLN A 282 1.88 9.15 19.24
C GLN A 282 1.70 8.57 17.82
N THR A 283 0.46 8.27 17.41
CA THR A 283 0.16 7.77 16.07
C THR A 283 0.13 8.92 15.06
N TYR A 284 1.10 8.93 14.15
CA TYR A 284 1.19 9.94 13.09
C TYR A 284 1.09 9.35 11.68
N ILE A 285 1.02 8.02 11.56
CA ILE A 285 0.95 7.30 10.30
C ILE A 285 -0.14 6.23 10.39
N GLY A 286 -1.02 6.18 9.40
CA GLY A 286 -1.95 5.09 9.13
C GLY A 286 -1.58 4.40 7.83
N ILE A 287 -1.60 3.07 7.78
CA ILE A 287 -1.27 2.29 6.59
C ILE A 287 -2.31 1.20 6.40
N ILE A 288 -2.74 1.02 5.15
CA ILE A 288 -3.49 -0.16 4.71
C ILE A 288 -2.54 -1.12 3.98
N LEU A 289 -2.48 -2.36 4.45
CA LEU A 289 -1.78 -3.48 3.84
C LEU A 289 -2.76 -4.66 3.72
N GLY A 290 -3.57 -4.65 2.66
CA GLY A 290 -4.62 -5.64 2.42
C GLY A 290 -4.74 -5.97 0.93
N THR A 291 -5.96 -5.98 0.39
CA THR A 291 -6.19 -6.12 -1.05
C THR A 291 -5.48 -5.02 -1.85
N GLY A 292 -5.56 -3.78 -1.38
CA GLY A 292 -4.77 -2.65 -1.85
C GLY A 292 -3.70 -2.24 -0.83
N SER A 293 -2.93 -1.22 -1.16
CA SER A 293 -2.00 -0.61 -0.22
C SER A 293 -2.01 0.91 -0.33
N ASN A 294 -2.12 1.57 0.82
CA ASN A 294 -2.09 3.03 0.92
C ASN A 294 -1.50 3.49 2.26
N ALA A 295 -1.09 4.77 2.33
CA ALA A 295 -0.67 5.42 3.57
C ALA A 295 -1.29 6.81 3.72
N ALA A 296 -1.51 7.18 4.98
CA ALA A 296 -1.90 8.51 5.40
C ALA A 296 -0.99 8.94 6.55
N TYR A 297 -0.69 10.23 6.64
CA TYR A 297 0.16 10.76 7.71
C TYR A 297 -0.18 12.20 8.06
N VAL A 298 0.34 12.66 9.20
CA VAL A 298 0.16 14.04 9.68
C VAL A 298 1.26 14.94 9.11
N GLU A 299 0.87 15.92 8.28
CA GLU A 299 1.75 16.91 7.68
C GLU A 299 1.56 18.29 8.31
N ARG A 300 2.63 19.09 8.36
CA ARG A 300 2.54 20.49 8.77
C ARG A 300 1.92 21.33 7.67
N MET A 301 0.98 22.21 8.04
CA MET A 301 0.27 23.04 7.06
C MET A 301 1.19 23.92 6.20
N ASP A 302 2.30 24.42 6.77
CA ASP A 302 3.28 25.25 6.07
C ASP A 302 4.09 24.51 4.99
N ARG A 303 3.97 23.17 4.91
CA ARG A 303 4.64 22.33 3.91
C ARG A 303 3.74 21.92 2.75
N ILE A 304 2.46 22.28 2.78
CA ILE A 304 1.47 21.93 1.75
C ILE A 304 1.36 23.08 0.76
N GLY A 305 2.29 23.17 -0.19
CA GLY A 305 2.36 24.28 -1.14
C GLY A 305 1.17 24.39 -2.10
N LYS A 306 0.41 23.31 -2.32
CA LYS A 306 -0.80 23.30 -3.14
C LYS A 306 -2.09 23.60 -2.38
N TRP A 307 -2.01 23.92 -1.09
CA TRP A 307 -3.19 24.21 -0.29
C TRP A 307 -3.82 25.54 -0.73
N GLU A 308 -5.05 25.49 -1.21
CA GLU A 308 -5.83 26.66 -1.65
C GLU A 308 -6.96 27.03 -0.67
N GLY A 309 -7.08 26.34 0.48
CA GLY A 309 -8.04 26.68 1.52
C GLY A 309 -7.65 27.93 2.32
N PRO A 310 -8.42 28.31 3.37
CA PRO A 310 -8.12 29.50 4.18
C PRO A 310 -6.65 29.54 4.59
N ALA A 311 -5.99 30.67 4.31
CA ALA A 311 -4.54 30.83 4.42
C ALA A 311 -4.05 30.67 5.86
N ALA A 312 -2.78 30.27 6.00
CA ALA A 312 -2.05 30.09 7.26
C ALA A 312 -1.77 31.36 8.08
N GLN A 313 -2.49 32.46 7.79
CA GLN A 313 -2.17 33.81 8.27
C GLN A 313 -3.12 34.35 9.34
N ASP A 314 -4.16 33.61 9.70
CA ASP A 314 -4.94 33.88 10.91
C ASP A 314 -4.56 32.86 12.00
N SER A 315 -4.61 33.27 13.27
CA SER A 315 -4.46 32.38 14.45
C SER A 315 -5.51 31.25 14.55
N LEU A 316 -6.31 31.05 13.49
CA LEU A 316 -7.32 30.02 13.28
C LEU A 316 -6.85 28.90 12.34
N THR A 317 -5.71 29.05 11.66
CA THR A 317 -5.20 27.99 10.78
C THR A 317 -4.70 26.82 11.62
N PRO A 318 -5.09 25.58 11.31
CA PRO A 318 -4.55 24.43 12.00
C PRO A 318 -3.04 24.30 11.80
N GLU A 319 -2.35 23.75 12.80
CA GLU A 319 -0.90 23.50 12.72
C GLU A 319 -0.56 22.36 11.75
N TYR A 320 -1.49 21.42 11.58
CA TYR A 320 -1.32 20.23 10.76
C TYR A 320 -2.57 19.84 9.99
N MET A 321 -2.38 18.95 9.02
CA MET A 321 -3.40 18.34 8.18
C MET A 321 -3.02 16.89 7.93
N VAL A 322 -3.99 15.98 8.06
CA VAL A 322 -3.79 14.60 7.60
C VAL A 322 -3.78 14.58 6.08
N ILE A 323 -2.77 13.92 5.51
CA ILE A 323 -2.59 13.72 4.08
C ILE A 323 -2.89 12.26 3.76
N ASN A 324 -3.84 12.02 2.86
CA ASN A 324 -3.97 10.75 2.16
C ASN A 324 -2.97 10.72 0.99
N MET A 325 -1.99 9.83 1.04
CA MET A 325 -0.90 9.84 0.05
C MET A 325 -1.34 9.33 -1.32
N GLU A 326 -2.30 8.40 -1.37
CA GLU A 326 -2.57 7.54 -2.53
C GLU A 326 -1.26 6.97 -3.09
N TRP A 327 -0.48 6.32 -2.22
CA TRP A 327 0.93 6.04 -2.50
C TRP A 327 1.17 4.95 -3.56
N GLY A 328 0.11 4.24 -3.96
CA GLY A 328 0.21 3.05 -4.78
C GLY A 328 0.80 3.35 -6.16
N ASN A 329 0.64 4.58 -6.63
CA ASN A 329 1.13 5.06 -7.91
C ASN A 329 2.54 5.68 -7.85
N PHE A 330 3.27 5.50 -6.74
CA PHE A 330 4.68 5.88 -6.66
C PHE A 330 5.52 5.26 -7.77
N ASP A 331 6.53 6.01 -8.23
CA ASP A 331 7.49 5.62 -9.26
C ASP A 331 6.85 5.24 -10.61
N LYS A 332 5.85 6.02 -11.04
CA LYS A 332 5.20 5.84 -12.34
C LYS A 332 6.18 5.92 -13.51
N GLU A 333 7.24 6.72 -13.36
CA GLU A 333 8.33 6.88 -14.32
C GLU A 333 9.35 5.72 -14.30
N GLN A 334 9.19 4.74 -13.40
CA GLN A 334 10.06 3.56 -13.25
C GLN A 334 11.54 3.92 -13.05
N GLU A 335 11.82 4.90 -12.19
CA GLU A 335 13.17 5.35 -11.89
C GLU A 335 13.85 4.47 -10.83
N CYS A 336 13.09 3.90 -9.90
CA CYS A 336 13.69 3.31 -8.70
C CYS A 336 13.16 1.98 -8.20
N LEU A 337 11.92 1.61 -8.48
CA LEU A 337 11.36 0.34 -8.04
C LEU A 337 12.09 -0.84 -8.71
N PRO A 338 12.46 -1.88 -7.94
CA PRO A 338 13.16 -3.05 -8.46
C PRO A 338 12.17 -3.99 -9.16
N LEU A 339 11.67 -3.57 -10.33
CA LEU A 339 10.72 -4.35 -11.13
C LEU A 339 11.42 -5.55 -11.77
N THR A 340 10.89 -6.73 -11.53
CA THR A 340 11.25 -7.95 -12.27
C THR A 340 10.44 -8.05 -13.55
N SER A 341 10.85 -8.96 -14.45
CA SER A 341 10.06 -9.30 -15.64
C SER A 341 8.66 -9.86 -15.29
N TYR A 342 8.48 -10.40 -14.09
CA TYR A 342 7.18 -10.90 -13.63
C TYR A 342 6.26 -9.75 -13.21
N ASP A 343 6.81 -8.73 -12.55
CA ASP A 343 6.05 -7.52 -12.17
C ASP A 343 5.55 -6.77 -13.41
N VAL A 344 6.39 -6.70 -14.46
CA VAL A 344 6.01 -6.10 -15.75
C VAL A 344 4.86 -6.87 -16.40
N GLN A 345 4.85 -8.21 -16.34
CA GLN A 345 3.75 -9.02 -16.87
C GLN A 345 2.46 -8.82 -16.07
N VAL A 346 2.55 -8.76 -14.74
CA VAL A 346 1.40 -8.48 -13.87
C VAL A 346 0.82 -7.09 -14.17
N ASP A 347 1.67 -6.08 -14.34
CA ASP A 347 1.24 -4.73 -14.67
C ASP A 347 0.52 -4.68 -16.04
N GLN A 348 1.12 -5.27 -17.08
CA GLN A 348 0.56 -5.29 -18.43
C GLN A 348 -0.79 -6.03 -18.51
N ALA A 349 -0.96 -7.10 -17.74
CA ALA A 349 -2.19 -7.88 -17.69
C ALA A 349 -3.26 -7.32 -16.71
N SER A 350 -2.92 -6.29 -15.94
CA SER A 350 -3.84 -5.70 -14.95
C SER A 350 -4.93 -4.84 -15.59
N MET A 351 -5.93 -4.47 -14.79
CA MET A 351 -6.99 -3.53 -15.22
C MET A 351 -6.47 -2.09 -15.44
N ASN A 352 -5.27 -1.79 -14.94
CA ASN A 352 -4.68 -0.45 -14.95
C ASN A 352 -3.17 -0.48 -15.30
N PRO A 353 -2.79 -0.94 -16.51
CA PRO A 353 -1.38 -1.00 -16.91
C PRO A 353 -0.67 0.35 -16.79
N GLY A 354 0.59 0.34 -16.34
CA GLY A 354 1.40 1.53 -16.12
C GLY A 354 0.96 2.42 -14.95
N ASN A 355 0.07 1.94 -14.09
CA ASN A 355 -0.39 2.65 -12.89
C ASN A 355 -0.34 1.72 -11.67
N GLN A 356 -0.36 2.30 -10.47
CA GLN A 356 -0.35 1.56 -9.20
C GLN A 356 0.86 0.60 -9.05
N LEU A 357 2.04 0.99 -9.55
CA LEU A 357 3.20 0.12 -9.58
C LEU A 357 3.67 -0.29 -8.17
N LEU A 358 3.78 0.65 -7.23
CA LEU A 358 4.13 0.32 -5.84
C LEU A 358 3.09 -0.58 -5.18
N GLU A 359 1.80 -0.30 -5.40
CA GLU A 359 0.71 -1.15 -4.88
C GLU A 359 0.80 -2.58 -5.43
N LYS A 360 1.11 -2.75 -6.73
CA LYS A 360 1.30 -4.07 -7.36
C LYS A 360 2.45 -4.87 -6.74
N LEU A 361 3.46 -4.21 -6.21
CA LEU A 361 4.58 -4.87 -5.53
C LEU A 361 4.30 -5.20 -4.06
N ILE A 362 3.28 -4.56 -3.45
CA ILE A 362 3.01 -4.67 -2.01
C ILE A 362 1.73 -5.47 -1.74
N SER A 363 0.62 -5.16 -2.41
CA SER A 363 -0.70 -5.54 -1.93
C SER A 363 -1.07 -6.98 -2.21
N GLY A 364 -1.91 -7.54 -1.34
CA GLY A 364 -2.35 -8.94 -1.39
C GLY A 364 -3.18 -9.30 -2.63
N MET A 365 -3.61 -8.34 -3.45
CA MET A 365 -4.23 -8.62 -4.76
C MET A 365 -3.21 -9.15 -5.77
N TYR A 366 -1.95 -8.73 -5.69
CA TYR A 366 -0.95 -8.97 -6.74
C TYR A 366 0.16 -9.93 -6.34
N LEU A 367 0.45 -10.10 -5.04
CA LEU A 367 1.55 -10.97 -4.59
C LEU A 367 1.40 -12.43 -5.09
N GLY A 368 0.20 -12.99 -4.97
CA GLY A 368 -0.08 -14.32 -5.49
C GLY A 368 0.09 -14.41 -7.01
N GLU A 369 -0.32 -13.37 -7.74
CA GLU A 369 -0.18 -13.34 -9.19
C GLU A 369 1.29 -13.24 -9.63
N ILE A 370 2.11 -12.47 -8.91
CA ILE A 370 3.57 -12.44 -9.13
C ILE A 370 4.15 -13.84 -8.91
N ALA A 371 3.83 -14.49 -7.80
CA ALA A 371 4.28 -15.86 -7.52
C ALA A 371 3.81 -16.84 -8.61
N ARG A 372 2.59 -16.68 -9.14
CA ARG A 372 2.06 -17.47 -10.25
C ARG A 372 2.89 -17.30 -11.52
N TYR A 373 3.23 -16.08 -11.91
CA TYR A 373 4.08 -15.83 -13.09
C TYR A 373 5.48 -16.45 -12.94
N VAL A 374 6.06 -16.43 -11.73
CA VAL A 374 7.33 -17.12 -11.45
C VAL A 374 7.16 -18.63 -11.63
N MET A 375 6.11 -19.22 -11.07
CA MET A 375 5.82 -20.65 -11.24
C MET A 375 5.62 -21.02 -12.71
N LEU A 376 4.87 -20.23 -13.48
CA LEU A 376 4.67 -20.47 -14.91
C LEU A 376 5.99 -20.47 -15.70
N ASP A 377 6.88 -19.52 -15.42
CA ASP A 377 8.21 -19.46 -16.06
C ASP A 377 9.04 -20.71 -15.75
N LEU A 378 9.12 -21.11 -14.48
CA LEU A 378 9.87 -22.32 -14.09
C LEU A 378 9.24 -23.60 -14.68
N ILE A 379 7.92 -23.68 -14.81
CA ILE A 379 7.23 -24.80 -15.47
C ILE A 379 7.61 -24.82 -16.96
N HIS A 380 7.55 -23.70 -17.67
CA HIS A 380 7.93 -23.64 -19.09
C HIS A 380 9.39 -24.04 -19.33
N ARG A 381 10.27 -23.68 -18.39
CA ARG A 381 11.69 -24.08 -18.38
C ARG A 381 11.94 -25.52 -17.90
N ARG A 382 10.87 -26.26 -17.55
CA ARG A 382 10.88 -27.62 -16.99
C ARG A 382 11.64 -27.77 -15.66
N LEU A 383 11.81 -26.66 -14.94
CA LEU A 383 12.45 -26.59 -13.62
C LEU A 383 11.46 -26.81 -12.47
N LEU A 384 10.16 -26.73 -12.74
CA LEU A 384 9.08 -26.97 -11.78
C LEU A 384 8.03 -27.93 -12.36
N PHE A 385 7.56 -28.86 -11.54
CA PHE A 385 6.53 -29.86 -11.88
C PHE A 385 6.84 -30.66 -13.15
N ARG A 386 8.13 -30.83 -13.49
CA ARG A 386 8.61 -31.49 -14.72
C ARG A 386 7.99 -30.90 -16.00
N GLY A 387 7.59 -29.62 -15.96
CA GLY A 387 6.92 -28.93 -17.05
C GLY A 387 5.42 -29.19 -17.19
N HIS A 388 4.79 -29.85 -16.22
CA HIS A 388 3.33 -30.05 -16.22
C HIS A 388 2.60 -28.78 -15.76
N LEU A 389 1.96 -28.08 -16.71
CA LEU A 389 1.09 -26.95 -16.42
C LEU A 389 -0.36 -27.41 -16.19
N SER A 390 -0.88 -27.21 -14.98
CA SER A 390 -2.29 -27.40 -14.69
C SER A 390 -3.17 -26.31 -15.33
N PRO A 391 -4.34 -26.65 -15.91
CA PRO A 391 -5.32 -25.67 -16.35
C PRO A 391 -5.76 -24.69 -15.25
N LEU A 392 -5.82 -25.14 -13.98
CA LEU A 392 -6.21 -24.29 -12.85
C LEU A 392 -5.13 -23.24 -12.54
N LEU A 393 -3.85 -23.63 -12.59
CA LEU A 393 -2.73 -22.71 -12.38
C LEU A 393 -2.52 -21.75 -13.57
N SER A 394 -2.93 -22.16 -14.78
CA SER A 394 -2.81 -21.33 -15.99
C SER A 394 -3.69 -20.08 -15.96
N LYS A 395 -4.79 -20.09 -15.21
CA LYS A 395 -5.75 -18.99 -15.12
C LYS A 395 -5.17 -17.82 -14.31
N ALA A 396 -5.32 -16.60 -14.83
CA ALA A 396 -4.93 -15.38 -14.11
C ALA A 396 -5.62 -15.29 -12.74
N TYR A 397 -4.87 -14.84 -11.74
CA TYR A 397 -5.28 -14.69 -10.34
C TYR A 397 -5.79 -15.98 -9.67
N SER A 398 -5.44 -17.16 -10.20
CA SER A 398 -5.82 -18.44 -9.58
C SER A 398 -5.01 -18.81 -8.34
N PHE A 399 -3.82 -18.20 -8.20
CA PHE A 399 -2.98 -18.35 -7.03
C PHE A 399 -2.95 -17.03 -6.27
N ASP A 400 -3.60 -16.99 -5.12
CA ASP A 400 -3.75 -15.78 -4.31
C ASP A 400 -2.82 -15.78 -3.08
N THR A 401 -2.81 -14.65 -2.36
CA THR A 401 -2.00 -14.46 -1.16
C THR A 401 -2.42 -15.39 0.00
N SER A 402 -3.63 -15.97 -0.03
CA SER A 402 -4.05 -16.96 0.97
C SER A 402 -3.31 -18.28 0.78
N ASN A 403 -3.07 -18.68 -0.47
CA ASN A 403 -2.23 -19.84 -0.79
C ASN A 403 -0.78 -19.61 -0.33
N MET A 404 -0.21 -18.43 -0.61
CA MET A 404 1.13 -18.06 -0.14
C MET A 404 1.23 -18.15 1.39
N SER A 405 0.27 -17.55 2.10
CA SER A 405 0.21 -17.58 3.57
C SER A 405 0.13 -19.01 4.11
N ARG A 406 -0.68 -19.88 3.49
CA ARG A 406 -0.77 -21.30 3.85
C ARG A 406 0.57 -22.02 3.63
N PHE A 407 1.27 -21.73 2.53
CA PHE A 407 2.52 -22.40 2.19
C PHE A 407 3.67 -22.00 3.12
N GLU A 408 3.73 -20.73 3.50
CA GLU A 408 4.76 -20.28 4.44
C GLU A 408 4.61 -20.88 5.83
N ARG A 409 3.37 -21.13 6.29
CA ARG A 409 3.08 -21.80 7.58
C ARG A 409 3.40 -23.29 7.62
N ASP A 410 3.63 -23.93 6.46
CA ASP A 410 3.94 -25.35 6.43
C ASP A 410 5.40 -25.60 6.87
N HIS A 411 5.58 -25.96 8.14
CA HIS A 411 6.89 -26.30 8.71
C HIS A 411 7.13 -27.83 8.76
N SER A 412 6.28 -28.63 8.11
CA SER A 412 6.46 -30.07 8.06
C SER A 412 7.69 -30.43 7.22
N GLN A 413 8.39 -31.52 7.58
CA GLN A 413 9.58 -31.96 6.84
C GLN A 413 9.27 -32.33 5.39
N SER A 414 8.05 -32.82 5.13
CA SER A 414 7.57 -33.23 3.81
C SER A 414 6.86 -32.12 3.04
N LEU A 415 6.63 -30.94 3.65
CA LEU A 415 5.82 -29.86 3.09
C LEU A 415 4.44 -30.36 2.62
N SER A 416 3.77 -31.13 3.49
CA SER A 416 2.54 -31.85 3.17
C SER A 416 1.38 -30.95 2.81
N ASP A 417 1.24 -29.79 3.46
CA ASP A 417 0.14 -28.86 3.16
C ASP A 417 0.32 -28.23 1.79
N ILE A 418 1.57 -27.86 1.45
CA ILE A 418 1.91 -27.36 0.10
C ILE A 418 1.57 -28.44 -0.93
N LYS A 419 2.01 -29.68 -0.67
CA LYS A 419 1.78 -30.80 -1.56
C LYS A 419 0.28 -31.06 -1.78
N ILE A 420 -0.52 -31.10 -0.72
CA ILE A 420 -1.98 -31.29 -0.80
C ILE A 420 -2.63 -30.19 -1.65
N VAL A 421 -2.25 -28.93 -1.46
CA VAL A 421 -2.84 -27.85 -2.26
C VAL A 421 -2.44 -27.98 -3.73
N LEU A 422 -1.18 -28.28 -4.03
CA LEU A 422 -0.71 -28.42 -5.41
C LEU A 422 -1.35 -29.63 -6.11
N GLU A 423 -1.43 -30.78 -5.44
CA GLU A 423 -2.00 -32.01 -6.01
C GLU A 423 -3.54 -32.02 -6.00
N ASP A 424 -4.18 -31.69 -4.88
CA ASP A 424 -5.63 -31.84 -4.73
C ASP A 424 -6.42 -30.63 -5.21
N ILE A 425 -5.89 -29.41 -5.04
CA ILE A 425 -6.58 -28.18 -5.45
C ILE A 425 -6.15 -27.79 -6.85
N PHE A 426 -4.85 -27.66 -7.10
CA PHE A 426 -4.34 -27.28 -8.42
C PHE A 426 -4.22 -28.47 -9.39
N LYS A 427 -4.47 -29.71 -8.99
CA LYS A 427 -4.46 -30.89 -9.88
C LYS A 427 -3.13 -31.09 -10.61
N ILE A 428 -2.03 -30.81 -9.92
CA ILE A 428 -0.68 -31.03 -10.45
C ILE A 428 -0.25 -32.45 -10.06
N PRO A 429 0.07 -33.34 -11.01
CA PRO A 429 0.43 -34.71 -10.69
C PRO A 429 1.88 -34.83 -10.20
N HIS A 430 2.12 -35.78 -9.28
CA HIS A 430 3.45 -36.20 -8.84
C HIS A 430 4.33 -35.06 -8.29
N VAL A 431 3.77 -34.22 -7.42
CA VAL A 431 4.50 -33.10 -6.82
C VAL A 431 5.59 -33.65 -5.87
N SER A 432 6.84 -33.29 -6.16
CA SER A 432 8.00 -33.66 -5.35
C SER A 432 8.17 -32.72 -4.15
N VAL A 433 8.97 -33.14 -3.16
CA VAL A 433 9.35 -32.25 -2.05
C VAL A 433 10.20 -31.08 -2.56
N THR A 434 11.02 -31.30 -3.60
CA THR A 434 11.80 -30.25 -4.27
C THR A 434 10.89 -29.17 -4.87
N ASP A 435 9.82 -29.57 -5.57
CA ASP A 435 8.81 -28.63 -6.09
C ASP A 435 8.19 -27.81 -4.96
N CYS A 436 7.80 -28.46 -3.85
CA CYS A 436 7.27 -27.76 -2.69
C CYS A 436 8.26 -26.74 -2.10
N ARG A 437 9.56 -27.08 -2.04
CA ARG A 437 10.61 -26.16 -1.56
C ARG A 437 10.75 -24.95 -2.48
N ILE A 438 10.74 -25.16 -3.80
CA ILE A 438 10.80 -24.07 -4.79
C ILE A 438 9.60 -23.15 -4.63
N VAL A 439 8.38 -23.69 -4.61
CA VAL A 439 7.15 -22.89 -4.47
C VAL A 439 7.13 -22.13 -3.14
N LYS A 440 7.57 -22.75 -2.05
CA LYS A 440 7.70 -22.08 -0.75
C LYS A 440 8.71 -20.93 -0.82
N ARG A 441 9.87 -21.12 -1.45
CA ARG A 441 10.89 -20.08 -1.63
C ARG A 441 10.36 -18.89 -2.43
N ILE A 442 9.60 -19.14 -3.49
CA ILE A 442 8.92 -18.08 -4.26
C ILE A 442 8.00 -17.27 -3.36
N CYS A 443 7.15 -17.93 -2.57
CA CYS A 443 6.21 -17.24 -1.66
C CYS A 443 6.96 -16.36 -0.66
N GLN A 444 8.00 -16.91 -0.02
CA GLN A 444 8.84 -16.19 0.96
C GLN A 444 9.50 -14.95 0.35
N LEU A 445 10.09 -15.08 -0.83
CA LEU A 445 10.78 -13.97 -1.50
C LEU A 445 9.81 -12.86 -1.91
N VAL A 446 8.65 -13.22 -2.48
CA VAL A 446 7.62 -12.24 -2.86
C VAL A 446 7.05 -11.53 -1.63
N GLY A 447 6.72 -12.28 -0.57
CA GLY A 447 6.21 -11.74 0.69
C GLY A 447 7.21 -10.84 1.41
N GLN A 448 8.47 -11.28 1.52
CA GLN A 448 9.55 -10.50 2.13
C GLN A 448 9.82 -9.22 1.36
N ARG A 449 9.87 -9.28 0.02
CA ARG A 449 10.04 -8.10 -0.84
C ARG A 449 8.94 -7.07 -0.61
N SER A 450 7.69 -7.52 -0.56
CA SER A 450 6.52 -6.68 -0.27
C SER A 450 6.64 -5.96 1.09
N ALA A 451 6.96 -6.70 2.15
CA ALA A 451 7.14 -6.14 3.50
C ALA A 451 8.29 -5.11 3.55
N ARG A 452 9.41 -5.37 2.86
CA ARG A 452 10.54 -4.43 2.77
C ARG A 452 10.17 -3.13 2.05
N LEU A 453 9.37 -3.20 0.99
CA LEU A 453 8.84 -2.01 0.30
C LEU A 453 7.83 -1.23 1.14
N ALA A 454 7.01 -1.90 1.96
CA ALA A 454 6.15 -1.23 2.93
C ALA A 454 6.99 -0.50 4.00
N ALA A 455 8.08 -1.10 4.48
CA ALA A 455 9.01 -0.47 5.41
C ALA A 455 9.69 0.76 4.79
N MET A 456 10.09 0.70 3.51
CA MET A 456 10.60 1.85 2.76
C MET A 456 9.64 3.04 2.82
N GLY A 457 8.33 2.79 2.62
CA GLY A 457 7.30 3.83 2.72
C GLY A 457 7.24 4.46 4.13
N ILE A 458 7.29 3.63 5.18
CA ILE A 458 7.34 4.11 6.58
C ILE A 458 8.58 5.00 6.79
N VAL A 459 9.76 4.52 6.40
CA VAL A 459 11.04 5.27 6.52
C VAL A 459 10.96 6.60 5.78
N GLY A 460 10.40 6.60 4.56
CA GLY A 460 10.17 7.81 3.78
C GLY A 460 9.33 8.84 4.54
N ILE A 461 8.21 8.41 5.12
CA ILE A 461 7.31 9.31 5.87
C ILE A 461 7.97 9.85 7.13
N VAL A 462 8.59 9.01 7.96
CA VAL A 462 9.22 9.46 9.23
C VAL A 462 10.45 10.35 8.97
N THR A 463 11.18 10.10 7.88
CA THR A 463 12.29 10.95 7.44
C THR A 463 11.78 12.31 6.95
N HIS A 464 10.73 12.32 6.12
CA HIS A 464 10.13 13.54 5.58
C HIS A 464 9.53 14.43 6.67
N THR A 465 8.88 13.82 7.65
CA THR A 465 8.23 14.51 8.78
C THR A 465 9.17 14.82 9.93
N ASN A 466 10.42 14.35 9.89
CA ASN A 466 11.40 14.46 10.97
C ASN A 466 10.89 13.87 12.30
N ARG A 467 10.30 12.68 12.25
CA ARG A 467 9.74 11.93 13.40
C ARG A 467 10.54 10.66 13.74
N LEU A 468 11.86 10.73 13.58
CA LEU A 468 12.78 9.63 13.92
C LEU A 468 12.93 9.44 15.44
N ASP A 469 12.49 10.40 16.24
CA ASP A 469 12.53 10.41 17.70
C ASP A 469 11.30 9.75 18.35
N GLY A 470 10.23 9.50 17.58
CA GLY A 470 9.04 8.81 18.07
C GLY A 470 7.88 8.88 17.08
N CYS A 471 7.40 7.71 16.65
CA CYS A 471 6.20 7.61 15.82
C CYS A 471 5.56 6.23 15.96
N ASN A 472 4.26 6.20 16.28
CA ASN A 472 3.46 5.00 16.11
C ASN A 472 2.85 4.97 14.71
N VAL A 473 2.87 3.79 14.11
CA VAL A 473 2.29 3.46 12.81
C VAL A 473 1.13 2.51 13.03
N ALA A 474 -0.08 3.02 12.82
CA ALA A 474 -1.29 2.20 12.81
C ALA A 474 -1.42 1.49 11.47
N ILE A 475 -1.47 0.16 11.49
CA ILE A 475 -1.55 -0.66 10.28
C ILE A 475 -2.83 -1.50 10.35
N ASP A 476 -3.64 -1.44 9.31
CA ASP A 476 -4.79 -2.31 9.09
C ASP A 476 -4.61 -3.09 7.77
N GLY A 477 -5.37 -4.16 7.59
CA GLY A 477 -5.41 -4.97 6.38
C GLY A 477 -4.94 -6.41 6.58
N SER A 478 -5.54 -7.30 5.80
CA SER A 478 -5.37 -8.74 5.90
C SER A 478 -3.94 -9.23 5.64
N LEU A 479 -3.15 -8.50 4.86
CA LEU A 479 -1.76 -8.86 4.59
C LEU A 479 -0.93 -8.70 5.88
N TYR A 480 -1.03 -7.55 6.56
CA TYR A 480 -0.31 -7.34 7.81
C TYR A 480 -0.81 -8.24 8.95
N GLU A 481 -2.12 -8.47 9.04
CA GLU A 481 -2.69 -9.26 10.14
C GLU A 481 -2.46 -10.77 10.01
N HIS A 482 -2.47 -11.31 8.78
CA HIS A 482 -2.54 -12.77 8.57
C HIS A 482 -1.37 -13.36 7.79
N TYR A 483 -0.57 -12.55 7.09
CA TYR A 483 0.56 -13.08 6.35
C TYR A 483 1.73 -13.41 7.30
N PRO A 484 2.29 -14.63 7.26
CA PRO A 484 3.35 -15.05 8.18
C PRO A 484 4.55 -14.11 8.11
N HIS A 485 5.11 -13.75 9.26
CA HIS A 485 6.34 -12.96 9.38
C HIS A 485 6.31 -11.57 8.73
N TYR A 486 5.17 -11.08 8.22
CA TYR A 486 5.10 -9.82 7.49
C TYR A 486 5.51 -8.63 8.37
N GLY A 487 4.97 -8.56 9.59
CA GLY A 487 5.35 -7.55 10.57
C GLY A 487 6.81 -7.64 11.03
N SER A 488 7.40 -8.84 11.12
CA SER A 488 8.83 -8.99 11.43
C SER A 488 9.70 -8.50 10.27
N HIS A 489 9.34 -8.82 9.02
CA HIS A 489 10.09 -8.35 7.86
C HIS A 489 10.06 -6.82 7.71
N ILE A 490 8.95 -6.16 8.08
CA ILE A 490 8.92 -4.70 8.17
C ILE A 490 9.92 -4.23 9.24
N LYS A 491 9.89 -4.80 10.45
CA LYS A 491 10.79 -4.41 11.54
C LYS A 491 12.27 -4.62 11.21
N ASP A 492 12.61 -5.73 10.55
CA ASP A 492 13.98 -6.02 10.11
C ASP A 492 14.46 -4.94 9.13
N ALA A 493 13.64 -4.59 8.14
CA ALA A 493 13.96 -3.53 7.19
C ALA A 493 14.06 -2.14 7.84
N LEU A 494 13.21 -1.84 8.83
CA LEU A 494 13.32 -0.61 9.62
C LEU A 494 14.65 -0.56 10.38
N LEU A 495 15.05 -1.66 11.01
CA LEU A 495 16.31 -1.76 11.74
C LEU A 495 17.51 -1.59 10.81
N GLU A 496 17.51 -2.23 9.64
CA GLU A 496 18.57 -2.07 8.63
C GLU A 496 18.69 -0.61 8.14
N LEU A 497 17.56 0.07 7.91
CA LEU A 497 17.53 1.43 7.35
C LEU A 497 17.82 2.53 8.37
N LEU A 498 17.35 2.36 9.62
CA LEU A 498 17.37 3.40 10.65
C LEU A 498 18.34 3.11 11.80
N GLY A 499 18.87 1.89 11.90
CA GLY A 499 19.64 1.46 13.06
C GLY A 499 18.84 1.61 14.35
N ILE A 500 19.48 2.11 15.41
CA ILE A 500 18.87 2.28 16.74
C ILE A 500 17.61 3.17 16.72
N ALA A 501 17.49 4.10 15.76
CA ALA A 501 16.29 4.94 15.65
C ALA A 501 15.03 4.14 15.33
N SER A 502 15.14 2.92 14.77
CA SER A 502 13.98 2.05 14.52
C SER A 502 13.22 1.69 15.80
N GLU A 503 13.89 1.66 16.96
CA GLU A 503 13.25 1.36 18.25
C GLU A 503 12.20 2.40 18.67
N LYS A 504 12.26 3.60 18.08
CA LYS A 504 11.28 4.68 18.30
C LYS A 504 10.10 4.62 17.33
N ILE A 505 10.14 3.74 16.34
CA ILE A 505 9.09 3.56 15.35
C ILE A 505 8.30 2.30 15.70
N THR A 506 7.13 2.47 16.32
CA THR A 506 6.29 1.35 16.76
C THR A 506 5.22 1.03 15.73
N LEU A 507 4.94 -0.27 15.55
CA LEU A 507 3.88 -0.74 14.65
C LEU A 507 2.74 -1.32 15.48
N SER A 508 1.52 -0.82 15.29
CA SER A 508 0.33 -1.29 15.98
C SER A 508 -0.73 -1.76 14.98
N LEU A 509 -1.33 -2.92 15.22
CA LEU A 509 -2.48 -3.39 14.45
C LEU A 509 -3.71 -2.57 14.84
N ALA A 510 -4.26 -1.81 13.89
CA ALA A 510 -5.51 -1.08 14.05
C ALA A 510 -6.65 -1.93 13.52
N ARG A 511 -7.33 -2.65 14.42
CA ARG A 511 -8.50 -3.46 14.04
C ARG A 511 -9.70 -2.53 13.84
N ASP A 512 -10.31 -2.60 12.65
CA ASP A 512 -11.48 -1.80 12.28
C ASP A 512 -11.19 -0.30 12.08
N GLY A 513 -10.05 0.00 11.43
CA GLY A 513 -9.64 1.39 11.17
C GLY A 513 -10.67 2.18 10.35
N SER A 514 -11.32 1.54 9.38
CA SER A 514 -12.34 2.17 8.55
C SER A 514 -13.66 2.47 9.29
N GLY A 515 -14.08 1.62 10.24
CA GLY A 515 -15.29 1.83 11.02
C GLY A 515 -15.07 2.86 12.12
N GLN A 516 -14.16 2.55 13.05
CA GLN A 516 -13.88 3.43 14.19
C GLN A 516 -13.29 4.78 13.75
N GLY A 517 -12.40 4.77 12.75
CA GLY A 517 -11.78 5.98 12.22
C GLY A 517 -12.77 6.95 11.56
N ALA A 518 -13.75 6.44 10.82
CA ALA A 518 -14.82 7.28 10.28
C ALA A 518 -15.70 7.87 11.38
N ALA A 519 -16.04 7.08 12.41
CA ALA A 519 -16.77 7.61 13.56
C ALA A 519 -15.99 8.74 14.26
N LEU A 520 -14.68 8.56 14.46
CA LEU A 520 -13.81 9.60 15.03
C LEU A 520 -13.74 10.85 14.14
N ALA A 521 -13.59 10.69 12.82
CA ALA A 521 -13.65 11.81 11.90
C ALA A 521 -14.97 12.58 11.98
N ALA A 522 -16.09 11.86 12.11
CA ALA A 522 -17.41 12.45 12.27
C ALA A 522 -17.56 13.20 13.60
N VAL A 523 -16.92 12.75 14.69
CA VAL A 523 -16.89 13.49 15.97
C VAL A 523 -16.09 14.77 15.86
N LEU A 524 -14.94 14.71 15.17
CA LEU A 524 -13.98 15.82 15.03
C LEU A 524 -14.43 16.88 14.02
N ALA A 525 -15.31 16.52 13.07
CA ALA A 525 -16.03 17.43 12.18
C ALA A 525 -17.11 18.23 12.94
#